data_AF-A0A929M429-F1
#
_entry.id   AF-A0A929M429-F1
#
_cell.length_a   1.000
_cell.length_b   1.000
_cell.length_c   1.000
_cell.angle_alpha   90.00
_cell.angle_beta   90.00
_cell.angle_gamma   90.00
#
_symmetry.space_group_name_H-M   'P 1'
#
loop_
_entity.id
_entity.type
_entity.pdbx_description
1 polymer ?
#
loop_
_entity_poly.entity_id
_entity_poly.type
_entity_poly.pdbx_seq_one_letter_code
_entity_poly.pdbx_strand_id
1 'polypeptide(L)'
;LCIIYKKAFTLVELVIVIIIIGILATMGFVTYNKQRNLARDVVRESDLRSIAQILETSLTQGEFLREAIKDRLPNPDPDATGTTKEETIRGKKFTIGYFGTTAKTKYDGQMSVFPADPSTREPYIYGKSEDGESFFLAAELEVGKKYILSNFGLESESGLALVTPGKAPEIGNVTPPPSKQPETPNPSQPETPKQPETPKQPETPKEPEKPKPKTPEIPKLQEPSKHDRHMDCLTFQRMGAKQVVTGFSSTVKDNCRQNLVIPESKDGYPVTDINARAFLGQTGVQSVYGPNIETIGEYAFYNTSGMSRITFPKVKTVGNGAFSHNIQLTVVNMPSATTIGEGAFAYAYNLEEIYLKEATTIGNYAFTSSYTYYNGSASYQNRKGSITKVTLPKVKNIGTQAFRSNNIGPGKENISLGLETDGNITIGDYAFLDNNIVSLEGVASPYEIGPGAFKDNKITAVDFSKTKYIRDSAFYNNNLETIDLGTKLTNIGDYAFYENSINSITFPSQLNSVGSSAFAQQRNIQPPIKVVDKYSAVSRERANGAFNQQIDYKRER
;
A
#
# COMPACT_ATOMS: atom_id res chain seq x y z
N LEU A 1 55.84 37.81 -28.53
CA LEU A 1 54.96 36.78 -29.12
C LEU A 1 55.00 35.54 -28.23
N CYS A 2 53.95 35.26 -27.44
CA CYS A 2 53.55 33.88 -27.13
C CYS A 2 52.15 33.85 -26.46
N ILE A 3 51.16 33.50 -27.28
CA ILE A 3 50.00 32.63 -26.98
C ILE A 3 49.06 33.06 -25.84
N ILE A 4 48.05 33.86 -26.20
CA ILE A 4 46.72 33.81 -25.57
C ILE A 4 45.77 33.18 -26.61
N TYR A 5 45.70 31.84 -26.64
CA TYR A 5 44.63 31.13 -27.34
C TYR A 5 43.43 31.00 -26.39
N LYS A 6 42.65 32.07 -26.23
CA LYS A 6 41.26 31.89 -25.78
C LYS A 6 40.51 31.33 -26.99
N LYS A 7 40.23 30.03 -26.99
CA LYS A 7 39.29 29.40 -27.92
C LYS A 7 37.93 30.08 -27.75
N ALA A 8 37.65 31.08 -28.57
CA ALA A 8 36.32 31.60 -28.74
C ALA A 8 35.47 30.48 -29.37
N PHE A 9 34.35 30.16 -28.74
CA PHE A 9 33.37 29.21 -29.26
C PHE A 9 32.97 29.69 -30.66
N THR A 10 33.24 28.89 -31.69
CA THR A 10 32.95 29.32 -33.06
C THR A 10 31.44 29.36 -33.26
N LEU A 11 30.97 30.28 -34.11
CA LEU A 11 29.54 30.40 -34.43
C LEU A 11 28.96 29.06 -34.96
N VAL A 12 29.79 28.27 -35.64
CA VAL A 12 29.45 26.94 -36.14
C VAL A 12 29.23 25.94 -35.00
N GLU A 13 30.10 25.91 -33.98
CA GLU A 13 29.92 25.06 -32.80
C GLU A 13 28.64 25.41 -32.03
N LEU A 14 28.29 26.70 -31.94
CA LEU A 14 27.06 27.13 -31.29
C LEU A 14 25.82 26.63 -32.03
N VAL A 15 25.80 26.70 -33.36
CA VAL A 15 24.68 26.19 -34.17
C VAL A 15 24.53 24.67 -34.03
N ILE A 16 25.65 23.93 -34.02
CA ILE A 16 25.63 22.47 -33.82
C ILE A 16 25.04 22.11 -32.45
N VAL A 17 25.42 22.82 -31.38
CA VAL A 17 24.89 22.59 -30.03
C VAL A 17 23.38 22.84 -29.98
N ILE A 18 22.89 23.91 -30.61
CA ILE A 18 21.44 24.22 -30.64
C ILE A 18 20.66 23.12 -31.38
N ILE A 19 21.19 22.62 -32.51
CA ILE A 19 20.56 21.53 -33.27
C ILE A 19 20.51 20.25 -32.43
N ILE A 20 21.62 19.89 -31.76
CA ILE A 20 21.68 18.71 -30.88
C ILE A 20 20.67 18.84 -29.73
N ILE A 21 20.58 20.00 -29.09
CA ILE A 21 19.59 20.25 -28.03
C ILE A 21 18.17 20.13 -28.57
N GLY A 22 17.88 20.64 -29.78
CA GLY A 22 16.58 20.50 -30.43
C GLY A 22 16.20 19.03 -30.71
N ILE A 23 17.14 18.24 -31.22
CA ILE A 23 16.94 16.80 -31.45
C ILE A 23 16.74 16.06 -30.12
N LEU A 24 17.56 16.33 -29.10
CA LEU A 24 17.43 15.70 -27.79
C LEU A 24 16.13 16.09 -27.09
N ALA A 25 15.69 17.34 -27.21
CA ALA A 25 14.42 17.80 -26.65
C ALA A 25 13.22 17.13 -27.33
N THR A 26 13.23 17.00 -28.66
CA THR A 26 12.17 16.31 -29.40
C THR A 26 12.15 14.80 -29.08
N MET A 27 13.30 14.13 -29.05
CA MET A 27 13.40 12.73 -28.61
C MET A 27 12.94 12.54 -27.16
N GLY A 28 13.33 13.45 -26.27
CA GLY A 28 12.92 13.47 -24.87
C GLY A 28 11.41 13.63 -24.73
N PHE A 29 10.79 14.53 -25.50
CA PHE A 29 9.35 14.75 -25.50
C PHE A 29 8.56 13.55 -26.03
N VAL A 30 9.00 12.92 -27.12
CA VAL A 30 8.39 11.70 -27.66
C VAL A 30 8.50 10.55 -26.65
N THR A 31 9.66 10.40 -26.02
CA THR A 31 9.88 9.36 -25.00
C THR A 31 9.01 9.61 -23.77
N TYR A 32 8.93 10.86 -23.30
CA TYR A 32 8.09 11.25 -22.17
C TYR A 32 6.60 10.96 -22.44
N ASN A 33 6.09 11.34 -23.61
CA ASN A 33 4.71 11.06 -23.98
C ASN A 33 4.44 9.55 -24.09
N LYS A 34 5.37 8.78 -24.65
CA LYS A 34 5.27 7.31 -24.69
C LYS A 34 5.19 6.71 -23.29
N GLN A 35 6.02 7.17 -22.35
CA GLN A 35 6.00 6.68 -20.96
C GLN A 35 4.71 7.09 -20.23
N ARG A 36 4.21 8.30 -20.47
CA ARG A 36 2.93 8.77 -19.92
C ARG A 36 1.75 7.94 -20.43
N ASN A 37 1.75 7.59 -21.71
CA ASN A 37 0.72 6.75 -22.31
C ASN A 37 0.75 5.32 -21.74
N LEU A 38 1.93 4.71 -21.62
CA LEU A 38 2.09 3.41 -20.97
C LEU A 38 1.61 3.44 -19.52
N ALA A 39 1.91 4.50 -18.76
CA ALA A 39 1.44 4.63 -17.39
C ALA A 39 -0.10 4.70 -17.29
N ARG A 40 -0.76 5.37 -18.25
CA ARG A 40 -2.23 5.42 -18.32
C ARG A 40 -2.83 4.07 -18.69
N ASP A 41 -2.21 3.35 -19.62
CA ASP A 41 -2.66 2.00 -20.01
C ASP A 41 -2.53 1.01 -18.84
N VAL A 42 -1.47 1.10 -18.05
CA VAL A 42 -1.31 0.33 -16.80
C VAL A 42 -2.44 0.65 -15.81
N VAL A 43 -2.84 1.91 -15.69
CA VAL A 43 -3.99 2.31 -14.85
C VAL A 43 -5.28 1.69 -15.39
N ARG A 44 -5.56 1.77 -16.70
CA ARG A 44 -6.74 1.13 -17.31
C ARG A 44 -6.80 -0.38 -17.06
N GLU A 45 -5.68 -1.07 -17.25
CA GLU A 45 -5.59 -2.51 -17.00
C GLU A 45 -5.82 -2.85 -15.52
N SER A 46 -5.26 -2.04 -14.61
CA SER A 46 -5.49 -2.16 -13.17
C SER A 46 -6.96 -1.96 -12.81
N ASP A 47 -7.59 -0.92 -13.36
CA ASP A 47 -8.98 -0.58 -13.13
C ASP A 47 -9.92 -1.72 -13.57
N LEU A 48 -9.72 -2.27 -14.77
CA LEU A 48 -10.54 -3.39 -15.25
C LEU A 48 -10.38 -4.64 -14.37
N ARG A 49 -9.18 -4.91 -13.84
CA ARG A 49 -8.95 -6.03 -12.91
C ARG A 49 -9.67 -5.83 -11.59
N SER A 50 -9.63 -4.61 -11.03
CA SER A 50 -10.36 -4.27 -9.81
C SER A 50 -11.88 -4.40 -10.00
N ILE A 51 -12.42 -3.94 -11.13
CA ILE A 51 -13.85 -4.09 -11.45
C ILE A 51 -14.22 -5.57 -11.59
N ALA A 52 -13.41 -6.35 -12.31
CA ALA A 52 -13.68 -7.77 -12.51
C ALA A 52 -13.67 -8.58 -11.20
N GLN A 53 -12.74 -8.27 -10.29
CA GLN A 53 -12.69 -8.92 -8.98
C GLN A 53 -14.01 -8.74 -8.21
N ILE A 54 -14.63 -7.56 -8.31
CA ILE A 54 -15.92 -7.26 -7.66
C ILE A 54 -17.07 -7.99 -8.36
N LEU A 55 -17.08 -8.02 -9.69
CA LEU A 55 -18.07 -8.77 -10.47
C LEU A 55 -18.00 -10.28 -10.17
N GLU A 56 -16.81 -10.85 -10.09
CA GLU A 56 -16.57 -12.26 -9.70
C GLU A 56 -16.99 -12.53 -8.26
N THR A 57 -16.68 -11.61 -7.35
CA THR A 57 -17.14 -11.68 -5.96
C THR A 57 -18.66 -11.67 -5.89
N SER A 58 -19.33 -10.89 -6.75
CA SER A 58 -20.80 -10.79 -6.79
C SER A 58 -21.47 -12.07 -7.29
N LEU A 59 -20.90 -12.71 -8.30
CA LEU A 59 -21.36 -14.01 -8.79
C LEU A 59 -21.31 -15.07 -7.68
N THR A 60 -20.22 -15.07 -6.91
CA THR A 60 -19.97 -16.00 -5.80
C THR A 60 -20.85 -15.68 -4.59
N GLN A 61 -21.03 -14.41 -4.23
CA GLN A 61 -21.91 -13.96 -3.14
C GLN A 61 -23.38 -14.27 -3.43
N GLY A 62 -23.85 -13.99 -4.66
CA GLY A 62 -25.22 -14.31 -5.04
C GLY A 62 -25.51 -15.81 -5.01
N GLU A 63 -24.50 -16.66 -5.22
CA GLU A 63 -24.61 -18.12 -5.02
C GLU A 63 -24.89 -18.46 -3.56
N PHE A 64 -24.15 -17.85 -2.66
CA PHE A 64 -24.31 -18.01 -1.24
C PHE A 64 -25.65 -17.45 -0.72
N LEU A 65 -26.09 -16.30 -1.25
CA LEU A 65 -27.34 -15.63 -0.87
C LEU A 65 -28.60 -16.22 -1.53
N ARG A 66 -28.44 -17.26 -2.37
CA ARG A 66 -29.52 -17.86 -3.17
C ARG A 66 -30.25 -16.85 -4.05
N GLU A 67 -29.55 -15.81 -4.49
CA GLU A 67 -30.06 -14.89 -5.49
C GLU A 67 -30.19 -15.61 -6.84
N ALA A 68 -31.23 -15.27 -7.60
CA ALA A 68 -31.37 -15.75 -8.96
C ALA A 68 -30.14 -15.31 -9.77
N ILE A 69 -29.54 -16.24 -10.51
CA ILE A 69 -28.25 -16.03 -11.21
C ILE A 69 -28.28 -14.77 -12.08
N LYS A 70 -29.40 -14.53 -12.77
CA LYS A 70 -29.68 -13.34 -13.59
C LYS A 70 -29.54 -11.99 -12.84
N ASP A 71 -29.70 -11.97 -11.52
CA ASP A 71 -29.74 -10.76 -10.71
C ASP A 71 -28.42 -10.51 -9.97
N ARG A 72 -27.46 -11.46 -10.02
CA ARG A 72 -26.18 -11.39 -9.28
C ARG A 72 -25.20 -10.37 -9.84
N LEU A 73 -25.26 -10.10 -11.14
CA LEU A 73 -24.50 -9.02 -11.79
C LEU A 73 -25.35 -7.77 -11.97
N PRO A 74 -24.82 -6.55 -11.75
CA PRO A 74 -25.53 -5.31 -12.03
C PRO A 74 -25.80 -5.19 -13.52
N ASN A 75 -26.88 -4.50 -13.88
CA ASN A 75 -27.11 -4.18 -15.27
C ASN A 75 -26.15 -3.07 -15.72
N PRO A 76 -25.67 -3.10 -16.97
CA PRO A 76 -24.88 -2.00 -17.51
C PRO A 76 -25.67 -0.69 -17.55
N ASP A 77 -25.01 0.42 -17.25
CA ASP A 77 -25.57 1.74 -17.46
C ASP A 77 -25.68 2.04 -18.97
N PRO A 78 -26.76 2.70 -19.42
CA PRO A 78 -26.88 3.13 -20.81
C PRO A 78 -25.86 4.22 -21.17
N ASP A 79 -25.67 4.45 -22.47
CA ASP A 79 -24.93 5.62 -22.95
C ASP A 79 -25.71 6.95 -22.77
N ALA A 80 -25.13 8.11 -23.15
CA ALA A 80 -25.85 9.39 -22.99
C ALA A 80 -27.14 9.51 -23.82
N THR A 81 -27.39 8.59 -24.76
CA THR A 81 -28.67 8.54 -25.47
C THR A 81 -29.73 7.75 -24.70
N GLY A 82 -29.35 7.15 -23.57
CA GLY A 82 -30.22 6.29 -22.76
C GLY A 82 -30.31 4.85 -23.28
N THR A 83 -29.42 4.46 -24.19
CA THR A 83 -29.51 3.15 -24.87
C THR A 83 -28.41 2.20 -24.42
N THR A 84 -28.74 0.91 -24.27
CA THR A 84 -27.77 -0.20 -24.18
C THR A 84 -27.79 -0.99 -25.49
N LYS A 85 -26.67 -1.62 -25.83
CA LYS A 85 -26.56 -2.46 -27.05
C LYS A 85 -26.75 -3.92 -26.69
N GLU A 86 -27.43 -4.68 -27.54
CA GLU A 86 -27.45 -6.15 -27.46
C GLU A 86 -26.51 -6.76 -28.50
N GLU A 87 -25.71 -7.74 -28.08
CA GLU A 87 -24.81 -8.47 -28.99
C GLU A 87 -24.70 -9.93 -28.57
N THR A 88 -24.57 -10.85 -29.55
CA THR A 88 -24.34 -12.26 -29.26
C THR A 88 -22.85 -12.57 -29.40
N ILE A 89 -22.21 -12.95 -28.29
CA ILE A 89 -20.78 -13.26 -28.22
C ILE A 89 -20.63 -14.71 -27.79
N ARG A 90 -19.96 -15.53 -28.61
CA ARG A 90 -19.78 -16.97 -28.36
C ARG A 90 -21.08 -17.72 -28.04
N GLY A 91 -22.18 -17.34 -28.71
CA GLY A 91 -23.49 -17.97 -28.54
C GLY A 91 -24.27 -17.53 -27.30
N LYS A 92 -23.74 -16.62 -26.48
CA LYS A 92 -24.46 -15.97 -25.38
C LYS A 92 -24.89 -14.57 -25.77
N LYS A 93 -26.13 -14.17 -25.46
CA LYS A 93 -26.59 -12.78 -25.63
C LYS A 93 -26.09 -11.92 -24.48
N PHE A 94 -25.54 -10.76 -24.80
CA PHE A 94 -25.05 -9.76 -23.85
C PHE A 94 -25.79 -8.45 -24.03
N THR A 95 -26.14 -7.83 -22.91
CA THR A 95 -26.45 -6.40 -22.83
C THR A 95 -25.15 -5.66 -22.54
N ILE A 96 -24.84 -4.63 -23.32
CA ILE A 96 -23.58 -3.89 -23.29
C ILE A 96 -23.89 -2.41 -23.03
N GLY A 97 -23.16 -1.86 -22.07
CA GLY A 97 -23.22 -0.45 -21.68
C GLY A 97 -21.97 -0.11 -20.88
N TYR A 98 -22.14 0.60 -19.76
CA TYR A 98 -21.04 1.05 -18.92
C TYR A 98 -21.08 0.48 -17.51
N PHE A 99 -19.91 0.35 -16.91
CA PHE A 99 -19.77 0.08 -15.49
C PHE A 99 -19.92 1.40 -14.70
N GLY A 100 -21.19 1.84 -14.55
CA GLY A 100 -21.53 3.16 -14.03
C GLY A 100 -22.28 3.17 -12.71
N THR A 101 -23.22 4.11 -12.58
CA THR A 101 -24.04 4.39 -11.41
C THR A 101 -24.95 3.25 -10.93
N THR A 102 -25.47 2.40 -11.82
CA THR A 102 -26.26 1.21 -11.42
C THR A 102 -25.35 0.20 -10.72
N ALA A 103 -24.16 -0.03 -11.28
CA ALA A 103 -23.12 -0.83 -10.64
C ALA A 103 -22.65 -0.18 -9.32
N LYS A 104 -22.50 1.16 -9.29
CA LYS A 104 -22.17 1.91 -8.07
C LYS A 104 -23.16 1.71 -6.96
N THR A 105 -24.46 1.81 -7.26
CA THR A 105 -25.51 1.60 -6.26
C THR A 105 -25.49 0.17 -5.72
N LYS A 106 -25.18 -0.82 -6.57
CA LYS A 106 -25.07 -2.22 -6.15
C LYS A 106 -23.84 -2.49 -5.28
N TYR A 107 -22.75 -1.76 -5.51
CA TYR A 107 -21.45 -1.95 -4.87
C TYR A 107 -21.05 -0.82 -3.93
N ASP A 108 -22.02 -0.04 -3.47
CA ASP A 108 -21.79 1.05 -2.55
C ASP A 108 -21.11 0.51 -1.28
N GLY A 109 -19.95 1.08 -0.95
CA GLY A 109 -19.09 0.60 0.15
C GLY A 109 -18.05 -0.49 -0.20
N GLN A 110 -18.06 -1.09 -1.40
CA GLN A 110 -17.01 -2.02 -1.87
C GLN A 110 -15.92 -1.32 -2.72
N MET A 111 -16.21 -0.12 -3.23
CA MET A 111 -15.25 0.77 -3.91
C MET A 111 -15.36 2.19 -3.33
N SER A 112 -14.26 2.74 -2.83
CA SER A 112 -14.19 4.14 -2.34
C SER A 112 -14.23 5.16 -3.49
N VAL A 113 -13.75 4.79 -4.68
CA VAL A 113 -13.81 5.57 -5.93
C VAL A 113 -14.08 4.60 -7.08
N PHE A 114 -15.06 4.91 -7.92
CA PHE A 114 -15.30 4.13 -9.14
C PHE A 114 -14.20 4.42 -10.16
N PRO A 115 -13.49 3.40 -10.66
CA PRO A 115 -12.45 3.61 -11.65
C PRO A 115 -13.02 4.22 -12.93
N ALA A 116 -12.30 5.18 -13.49
CA ALA A 116 -12.67 5.88 -14.71
C ALA A 116 -11.41 6.11 -15.54
N ASP A 117 -11.58 6.16 -16.86
CA ASP A 117 -10.47 6.28 -17.80
C ASP A 117 -9.58 7.48 -17.44
N PRO A 118 -8.26 7.31 -17.29
CA PRO A 118 -7.36 8.36 -16.83
C PRO A 118 -7.19 9.52 -17.84
N SER A 119 -7.62 9.34 -19.09
CA SER A 119 -7.62 10.35 -20.14
C SER A 119 -8.98 11.02 -20.31
N THR A 120 -10.07 10.25 -20.36
CA THR A 120 -11.42 10.79 -20.65
C THR A 120 -12.26 11.04 -19.41
N ARG A 121 -11.93 10.41 -18.27
CA ARG A 121 -12.73 10.36 -17.04
C ARG A 121 -14.08 9.65 -17.17
N GLU A 122 -14.25 8.89 -18.26
CA GLU A 122 -15.46 8.13 -18.54
C GLU A 122 -15.40 6.72 -17.90
N PRO A 123 -16.54 6.10 -17.55
CA PRO A 123 -16.60 4.73 -17.06
C PRO A 123 -16.19 3.73 -18.15
N TYR A 124 -15.74 2.54 -17.71
CA TYR A 124 -15.34 1.47 -18.61
C TYR A 124 -16.53 0.73 -19.24
N ILE A 125 -16.31 0.14 -20.41
CA ILE A 125 -17.32 -0.65 -21.11
C ILE A 125 -17.56 -1.94 -20.31
N TYR A 126 -18.82 -2.29 -20.14
CA TYR A 126 -19.25 -3.47 -19.40
C TYR A 126 -20.39 -4.17 -20.13
N GLY A 127 -20.23 -5.49 -20.29
CA GLY A 127 -21.26 -6.36 -20.83
C GLY A 127 -21.64 -7.45 -19.84
N LYS A 128 -22.93 -7.70 -19.71
CA LYS A 128 -23.51 -8.76 -18.89
C LYS A 128 -24.32 -9.72 -19.79
N SER A 129 -24.15 -11.02 -19.60
CA SER A 129 -24.95 -12.01 -20.33
C SER A 129 -26.39 -12.10 -19.81
N GLU A 130 -27.31 -12.49 -20.68
CA GLU A 130 -28.74 -12.68 -20.35
C GLU A 130 -28.95 -13.72 -19.24
N ASP A 131 -28.11 -14.77 -19.18
CA ASP A 131 -28.11 -15.78 -18.12
C ASP A 131 -27.57 -15.24 -16.77
N GLY A 132 -26.88 -14.10 -16.77
CA GLY A 132 -26.26 -13.48 -15.60
C GLY A 132 -24.97 -14.12 -15.12
N GLU A 133 -24.44 -15.12 -15.83
CA GLU A 133 -23.24 -15.87 -15.42
C GLU A 133 -21.94 -15.28 -15.96
N SER A 134 -22.02 -14.50 -17.03
CA SER A 134 -20.86 -14.07 -17.81
C SER A 134 -20.81 -12.56 -17.93
N PHE A 135 -19.60 -12.02 -17.84
CA PHE A 135 -19.34 -10.61 -18.09
C PHE A 135 -18.06 -10.40 -18.87
N PHE A 136 -17.97 -9.24 -19.51
CA PHE A 136 -16.71 -8.72 -20.00
C PHE A 136 -16.60 -7.23 -19.67
N LEU A 137 -15.35 -6.78 -19.57
CA LEU A 137 -14.96 -5.39 -19.42
C LEU A 137 -14.02 -5.03 -20.57
N ALA A 138 -14.12 -3.82 -21.08
CA ALA A 138 -13.24 -3.35 -22.14
C ALA A 138 -12.81 -1.90 -21.97
N ALA A 139 -11.58 -1.62 -22.40
CA ALA A 139 -10.99 -0.28 -22.50
C ALA A 139 -10.19 -0.16 -23.80
N GLU A 140 -10.11 1.06 -24.33
CA GLU A 140 -9.23 1.39 -25.45
C GLU A 140 -7.93 2.02 -24.92
N LEU A 141 -6.80 1.41 -25.27
CA LEU A 141 -5.47 1.88 -24.88
C LEU A 141 -4.99 3.00 -25.80
N GLU A 142 -3.98 3.78 -25.39
CA GLU A 142 -3.52 5.01 -26.10
C GLU A 142 -3.00 4.78 -27.54
N VAL A 143 -2.89 3.52 -28.00
CA VAL A 143 -2.48 3.13 -29.37
C VAL A 143 -3.64 2.48 -30.16
N GLY A 144 -4.89 2.65 -29.70
CA GLY A 144 -6.08 2.03 -30.30
C GLY A 144 -6.17 0.51 -30.08
N LYS A 145 -5.30 -0.04 -29.24
CA LYS A 145 -5.33 -1.46 -28.85
C LYS A 145 -6.46 -1.66 -27.86
N LYS A 146 -7.32 -2.65 -28.09
CA LYS A 146 -8.39 -3.00 -27.17
C LYS A 146 -7.85 -3.94 -26.10
N TYR A 147 -8.14 -3.62 -24.84
CA TYR A 147 -7.91 -4.52 -23.72
C TYR A 147 -9.27 -5.03 -23.24
N ILE A 148 -9.43 -6.36 -23.25
CA ILE A 148 -10.68 -7.04 -22.87
C ILE A 148 -10.35 -8.00 -21.73
N LEU A 149 -11.17 -7.97 -20.69
CA LEU A 149 -11.10 -8.89 -19.56
C LEU A 149 -12.47 -9.51 -19.33
N SER A 150 -12.54 -10.82 -19.15
CA SER A 150 -13.81 -11.56 -19.04
C SER A 150 -13.66 -12.81 -18.20
N ASN A 151 -14.76 -13.29 -17.64
CA ASN A 151 -14.80 -14.53 -16.86
C ASN A 151 -15.06 -15.79 -17.72
N PHE A 152 -15.08 -15.66 -19.05
CA PHE A 152 -15.35 -16.77 -19.99
C PHE A 152 -14.29 -16.88 -21.11
N GLY A 153 -13.11 -16.29 -20.90
CA GLY A 153 -11.96 -16.42 -21.79
C GLY A 153 -12.17 -15.76 -23.16
N LEU A 154 -12.82 -14.59 -23.19
CA LEU A 154 -12.84 -13.70 -24.36
C LEU A 154 -11.50 -12.97 -24.46
N GLU A 155 -10.82 -13.14 -25.60
CA GLU A 155 -9.48 -12.57 -25.85
C GLU A 155 -9.57 -11.21 -26.58
N SER A 156 -8.53 -10.39 -26.45
CA SER A 156 -8.45 -9.04 -27.05
C SER A 156 -8.50 -9.00 -28.59
N GLU A 157 -8.27 -10.13 -29.26
CA GLU A 157 -8.37 -10.26 -30.72
C GLU A 157 -9.75 -10.70 -31.22
N SER A 158 -10.69 -10.98 -30.30
CA SER A 158 -12.08 -11.22 -30.69
C SER A 158 -12.64 -9.93 -31.31
N GLY A 159 -13.01 -9.98 -32.58
CA GLY A 159 -13.43 -8.84 -33.41
C GLY A 159 -14.73 -8.15 -32.98
N LEU A 160 -14.96 -7.97 -31.68
CA LEU A 160 -16.03 -7.14 -31.14
C LEU A 160 -15.89 -5.72 -31.69
N ALA A 161 -16.90 -5.33 -32.47
CA ALA A 161 -17.18 -3.94 -32.73
C ALA A 161 -17.66 -3.30 -31.42
N LEU A 162 -16.72 -2.85 -30.59
CA LEU A 162 -17.01 -1.90 -29.52
C LEU A 162 -17.88 -0.81 -30.13
N VAL A 163 -19.02 -0.55 -29.51
CA VAL A 163 -19.88 0.58 -29.83
C VAL A 163 -18.97 1.80 -29.88
N THR A 164 -19.04 2.62 -30.94
CA THR A 164 -18.56 4.02 -30.82
C THR A 164 -19.51 4.68 -29.84
N PRO A 165 -19.12 4.83 -28.56
CA PRO A 165 -20.12 5.15 -27.57
C PRO A 165 -20.47 6.63 -27.71
N GLY A 166 -21.76 6.95 -27.65
CA GLY A 166 -22.15 8.32 -27.31
C GLY A 166 -21.48 8.69 -25.98
N LYS A 167 -20.96 9.94 -25.90
CA LYS A 167 -20.31 10.52 -24.72
C LYS A 167 -21.01 10.05 -23.44
N ALA A 168 -20.32 9.53 -22.43
CA ALA A 168 -21.02 9.09 -21.21
C ALA A 168 -21.54 10.32 -20.43
N PRO A 169 -22.52 10.15 -19.52
CA PRO A 169 -23.01 11.26 -18.70
C PRO A 169 -21.89 11.84 -17.82
N GLU A 170 -21.69 13.16 -17.89
CA GLU A 170 -20.61 13.87 -17.20
C GLU A 170 -20.67 13.67 -15.68
N ILE A 171 -19.58 13.17 -15.11
CA ILE A 171 -19.35 13.19 -13.67
C ILE A 171 -18.77 14.58 -13.35
N GLY A 172 -19.53 15.40 -12.60
CA GLY A 172 -19.23 16.81 -12.37
C GLY A 172 -17.80 17.10 -11.89
N ASN A 173 -17.07 17.91 -12.65
CA ASN A 173 -15.72 18.41 -12.32
C ASN A 173 -15.78 19.84 -11.77
N VAL A 174 -14.92 20.15 -10.79
CA VAL A 174 -14.58 21.55 -10.43
C VAL A 174 -13.09 21.78 -10.68
N THR A 175 -12.79 22.74 -11.57
CA THR A 175 -11.44 23.29 -11.83
C THR A 175 -11.32 24.71 -11.25
N PRO A 176 -10.11 25.18 -10.86
CA PRO A 176 -9.92 26.49 -10.22
C PRO A 176 -9.44 27.61 -11.18
N PRO A 177 -9.82 28.89 -10.98
CA PRO A 177 -9.20 30.04 -11.65
C PRO A 177 -8.24 30.85 -10.71
N PRO A 178 -7.44 31.80 -11.26
CA PRO A 178 -6.05 32.02 -10.86
C PRO A 178 -5.77 33.24 -9.93
N SER A 179 -4.53 33.23 -9.43
CA SER A 179 -3.82 34.16 -8.56
C SER A 179 -3.86 35.65 -8.91
N LYS A 180 -4.01 36.50 -7.88
CA LYS A 180 -3.53 37.90 -7.85
C LYS A 180 -2.84 38.21 -6.50
N GLN A 181 -1.58 38.65 -6.57
CA GLN A 181 -0.92 39.51 -5.58
C GLN A 181 -1.42 40.96 -5.77
N PRO A 182 -1.49 41.84 -4.75
CA PRO A 182 -0.29 42.52 -4.19
C PRO A 182 -0.39 42.84 -2.67
N GLU A 183 0.70 42.84 -1.90
CA GLU A 183 1.50 44.00 -1.45
C GLU A 183 1.43 44.15 0.08
N THR A 184 2.61 44.30 0.70
CA THR A 184 2.84 44.57 2.12
C THR A 184 2.73 46.07 2.40
N PRO A 185 2.46 46.47 3.67
CA PRO A 185 3.60 46.86 4.51
C PRO A 185 3.52 46.39 5.98
N ASN A 186 4.72 46.16 6.49
CA ASN A 186 5.15 45.96 7.88
C ASN A 186 5.40 47.34 8.55
N PRO A 187 6.00 47.47 9.76
CA PRO A 187 5.74 46.89 11.08
C PRO A 187 5.41 47.99 12.12
N SER A 188 4.97 47.62 13.33
CA SER A 188 5.38 48.33 14.56
C SER A 188 5.37 47.37 15.76
N GLN A 189 6.58 47.01 16.18
CA GLN A 189 6.97 46.41 17.46
C GLN A 189 7.08 47.52 18.56
N PRO A 190 7.49 47.23 19.81
CA PRO A 190 6.94 46.26 20.77
C PRO A 190 6.87 46.88 22.20
N GLU A 191 6.12 46.30 23.14
CA GLU A 191 6.37 46.56 24.57
C GLU A 191 6.25 45.27 25.40
N THR A 192 7.41 44.76 25.81
CA THR A 192 7.64 44.02 27.07
C THR A 192 7.56 44.99 28.24
N PRO A 193 7.21 44.60 29.50
CA PRO A 193 8.08 43.67 30.22
C PRO A 193 7.52 42.91 31.46
N LYS A 194 8.45 42.12 32.03
CA LYS A 194 8.65 41.73 33.44
C LYS A 194 8.23 40.33 33.91
N GLN A 195 9.29 39.56 34.17
CA GLN A 195 9.44 38.43 35.10
C GLN A 195 9.25 38.87 36.56
N PRO A 196 8.89 37.95 37.48
CA PRO A 196 9.90 37.46 38.44
C PRO A 196 9.73 35.94 38.76
N GLU A 197 10.82 35.17 38.74
CA GLU A 197 11.62 34.68 39.89
C GLU A 197 11.25 33.27 40.38
N THR A 198 12.30 32.44 40.41
CA THR A 198 12.41 31.03 40.81
C THR A 198 12.44 30.80 42.32
N PRO A 199 12.07 29.59 42.78
CA PRO A 199 12.82 28.95 43.86
C PRO A 199 13.26 27.50 43.58
N LYS A 200 14.57 27.31 43.79
CA LYS A 200 15.35 26.19 44.36
C LYS A 200 14.92 24.72 44.17
N GLN A 201 15.92 23.98 43.69
CA GLN A 201 16.07 22.54 43.47
C GLN A 201 16.47 21.78 44.75
N PRO A 202 16.04 20.52 44.95
CA PRO A 202 16.74 19.53 45.76
C PRO A 202 17.46 18.47 44.89
N GLU A 203 18.53 17.93 45.46
CA GLU A 203 19.58 17.10 44.87
C GLU A 203 19.11 15.72 44.36
N THR A 204 19.69 15.29 43.24
CA THR A 204 19.53 13.96 42.62
C THR A 204 20.44 12.90 43.27
N PRO A 205 19.94 11.70 43.62
CA PRO A 205 20.79 10.55 43.89
C PRO A 205 21.30 9.89 42.59
N LYS A 206 22.53 9.36 42.65
CA LYS A 206 23.27 8.69 41.56
C LYS A 206 22.47 7.53 40.94
N GLU A 207 22.34 7.56 39.61
CA GLU A 207 21.78 6.49 38.76
C GLU A 207 22.78 5.31 38.68
N PRO A 208 22.36 4.05 38.91
CA PRO A 208 23.19 2.88 38.63
C PRO A 208 23.32 2.66 37.12
N GLU A 209 24.53 2.35 36.65
CA GLU A 209 24.87 2.08 35.25
C GLU A 209 23.84 1.17 34.54
N LYS A 210 23.22 1.70 33.48
CA LYS A 210 22.40 0.91 32.55
C LYS A 210 23.27 -0.14 31.84
N PRO A 211 22.85 -1.42 31.79
CA PRO A 211 23.52 -2.40 30.94
C PRO A 211 23.39 -1.98 29.47
N LYS A 212 24.51 -1.99 28.74
CA LYS A 212 24.54 -1.77 27.28
C LYS A 212 23.52 -2.68 26.58
N PRO A 213 22.74 -2.18 25.60
CA PRO A 213 21.80 -3.00 24.87
C PRO A 213 22.55 -4.10 24.11
N LYS A 214 22.24 -5.35 24.42
CA LYS A 214 22.69 -6.51 23.62
C LYS A 214 22.06 -6.40 22.25
N THR A 215 22.89 -6.39 21.21
CA THR A 215 22.44 -6.57 19.82
C THR A 215 21.65 -7.89 19.76
N PRO A 216 20.45 -7.94 19.16
CA PRO A 216 19.71 -9.18 19.02
C PRO A 216 20.53 -10.15 18.16
N GLU A 217 21.08 -11.19 18.78
CA GLU A 217 21.72 -12.29 18.08
C GLU A 217 20.65 -13.06 17.30
N ILE A 218 20.81 -13.13 15.98
CA ILE A 218 20.03 -14.01 15.11
C ILE A 218 20.14 -15.44 15.68
N PRO A 219 19.04 -16.14 15.97
CA PRO A 219 19.11 -17.53 16.37
C PRO A 219 19.84 -18.31 15.26
N LYS A 220 21.06 -18.76 15.53
CA LYS A 220 21.79 -19.67 14.63
C LYS A 220 20.97 -20.95 14.53
N LEU A 221 20.22 -21.11 13.43
CA LEU A 221 19.72 -22.42 13.06
C LEU A 221 20.92 -23.32 12.80
N GLN A 222 20.89 -24.52 13.37
CA GLN A 222 21.78 -25.60 12.96
C GLN A 222 21.67 -25.74 11.44
N GLU A 223 22.80 -25.66 10.74
CA GLU A 223 22.85 -26.06 9.34
C GLU A 223 22.34 -27.50 9.26
N PRO A 224 21.34 -27.79 8.40
CA PRO A 224 20.90 -29.16 8.23
C PRO A 224 22.08 -30.02 7.79
N SER A 225 22.19 -31.21 8.36
CA SER A 225 23.30 -32.12 8.07
C SER A 225 23.28 -32.47 6.58
N LYS A 226 24.43 -32.89 6.01
CA LYS A 226 24.48 -33.37 4.62
C LYS A 226 23.49 -34.51 4.33
N HIS A 227 23.01 -35.21 5.36
CA HIS A 227 22.06 -36.33 5.25
C HIS A 227 20.59 -35.86 5.18
N ASP A 228 20.30 -34.59 5.45
CA ASP A 228 18.94 -34.01 5.43
C ASP A 228 18.56 -33.47 4.04
N ARG A 229 19.35 -33.73 3.00
CA ARG A 229 19.10 -33.25 1.65
C ARG A 229 17.99 -34.10 1.02
N HIS A 230 16.77 -33.58 1.07
CA HIS A 230 15.53 -34.20 0.60
C HIS A 230 15.42 -34.30 -0.95
N MET A 231 16.48 -34.77 -1.62
CA MET A 231 16.58 -34.79 -3.10
C MET A 231 15.47 -35.60 -3.74
N ASP A 232 15.16 -36.76 -3.16
CA ASP A 232 14.17 -37.70 -3.67
C ASP A 232 12.74 -37.30 -3.29
N CYS A 233 12.60 -36.29 -2.41
CA CYS A 233 11.31 -35.81 -1.93
C CYS A 233 10.74 -34.70 -2.82
N LEU A 234 11.56 -34.07 -3.66
CA LEU A 234 11.19 -32.88 -4.42
C LEU A 234 11.15 -33.17 -5.93
N THR A 235 10.24 -32.51 -6.62
CA THR A 235 10.23 -32.45 -8.09
C THR A 235 10.92 -31.17 -8.55
N PHE A 236 11.65 -31.29 -9.66
CA PHE A 236 12.43 -30.19 -10.24
C PHE A 236 12.11 -30.05 -11.72
N GLN A 237 12.11 -28.80 -12.18
CA GLN A 237 12.07 -28.45 -13.59
C GLN A 237 13.32 -27.65 -13.94
N ARG A 238 14.08 -28.12 -14.92
CA ARG A 238 15.23 -27.39 -15.45
C ARG A 238 14.75 -26.22 -16.31
N MET A 239 15.20 -25.01 -15.97
CA MET A 239 14.96 -23.79 -16.73
C MET A 239 16.30 -23.19 -17.13
N GLY A 240 16.83 -23.60 -18.29
CA GLY A 240 18.14 -23.15 -18.77
C GLY A 240 19.29 -23.60 -17.86
N ALA A 241 19.93 -22.63 -17.21
CA ALA A 241 21.09 -22.82 -16.33
C ALA A 241 20.73 -22.98 -14.83
N LYS A 242 19.45 -23.13 -14.50
CA LYS A 242 18.97 -23.31 -13.12
C LYS A 242 17.92 -24.42 -13.01
N GLN A 243 17.72 -24.88 -11.78
CA GLN A 243 16.68 -25.82 -11.40
C GLN A 243 15.62 -25.10 -10.56
N VAL A 244 14.36 -25.39 -10.84
CA VAL A 244 13.21 -24.81 -10.15
C VAL A 244 12.47 -25.93 -9.42
N VAL A 245 12.18 -25.71 -8.15
CA VAL A 245 11.38 -26.66 -7.35
C VAL A 245 9.92 -26.55 -7.77
N THR A 246 9.31 -27.65 -8.19
CA THR A 246 7.91 -27.69 -8.63
C THR A 246 6.95 -28.30 -7.62
N GLY A 247 7.47 -28.91 -6.55
CA GLY A 247 6.68 -29.43 -5.44
C GLY A 247 7.26 -30.71 -4.86
N PHE A 248 6.42 -31.50 -4.21
CA PHE A 248 6.79 -32.82 -3.68
C PHE A 248 6.76 -33.90 -4.77
N SER A 249 7.63 -34.90 -4.64
CA SER A 249 7.58 -36.14 -5.43
C SER A 249 6.31 -36.94 -5.11
N SER A 250 5.79 -37.69 -6.07
CA SER A 250 4.65 -38.59 -5.86
C SER A 250 5.02 -39.82 -5.03
N THR A 251 6.31 -40.10 -4.82
CA THR A 251 6.84 -41.25 -4.07
C THR A 251 7.32 -40.88 -2.66
N VAL A 252 6.82 -39.78 -2.10
CA VAL A 252 7.28 -39.21 -0.82
C VAL A 252 7.15 -40.20 0.33
N LYS A 253 8.25 -40.37 1.09
CA LYS A 253 8.26 -41.00 2.41
C LYS A 253 7.84 -39.96 3.46
N ASP A 254 7.10 -40.36 4.50
CA ASP A 254 6.51 -39.45 5.50
C ASP A 254 7.54 -38.52 6.19
N ASN A 255 8.81 -38.93 6.25
CA ASN A 255 9.90 -38.15 6.85
C ASN A 255 10.34 -36.93 6.02
N CYS A 256 9.96 -36.83 4.74
CA CYS A 256 10.37 -35.74 3.86
C CYS A 256 9.76 -34.37 4.20
N ARG A 257 8.65 -34.36 4.95
CA ARG A 257 7.83 -33.16 5.13
C ARG A 257 8.24 -32.39 6.38
N GLN A 258 8.62 -33.07 7.46
CA GLN A 258 8.77 -32.44 8.77
C GLN A 258 9.79 -31.28 8.77
N ASN A 259 10.99 -31.48 8.20
CA ASN A 259 12.03 -30.45 8.12
C ASN A 259 12.57 -30.34 6.70
N LEU A 260 11.81 -29.69 5.82
CA LEU A 260 12.13 -29.64 4.40
C LEU A 260 13.41 -28.84 4.15
N VAL A 261 14.42 -29.50 3.59
CA VAL A 261 15.67 -28.87 3.15
C VAL A 261 15.73 -28.94 1.63
N ILE A 262 15.67 -27.78 0.99
CA ILE A 262 15.80 -27.65 -0.45
C ILE A 262 17.29 -27.72 -0.82
N PRO A 263 17.68 -28.52 -1.83
CA PRO A 263 19.07 -28.60 -2.28
C PRO A 263 19.65 -27.25 -2.69
N GLU A 264 20.97 -27.16 -2.63
CA GLU A 264 21.71 -26.10 -3.30
C GLU A 264 21.78 -26.29 -4.83
N SER A 265 21.78 -27.54 -5.30
CA SER A 265 21.89 -27.90 -6.72
C SER A 265 21.26 -29.26 -7.04
N LYS A 266 20.86 -29.46 -8.30
CA LYS A 266 20.37 -30.73 -8.85
C LYS A 266 20.92 -30.91 -10.27
N ASP A 267 21.52 -32.07 -10.53
CA ASP A 267 22.12 -32.44 -11.82
C ASP A 267 23.19 -31.44 -12.32
N GLY A 268 23.98 -30.88 -11.41
CA GLY A 268 25.02 -29.90 -11.72
C GLY A 268 24.52 -28.46 -11.92
N TYR A 269 23.22 -28.20 -11.78
CA TYR A 269 22.61 -26.87 -11.89
C TYR A 269 22.16 -26.37 -10.52
N PRO A 270 22.35 -25.08 -10.18
CA PRO A 270 21.89 -24.51 -8.92
C PRO A 270 20.36 -24.51 -8.83
N VAL A 271 19.83 -24.74 -7.63
CA VAL A 271 18.40 -24.66 -7.32
C VAL A 271 18.14 -23.30 -6.69
N THR A 272 17.50 -22.42 -7.46
CA THR A 272 17.38 -20.99 -7.11
C THR A 272 15.94 -20.50 -7.01
N ASP A 273 14.95 -21.30 -7.44
CA ASP A 273 13.58 -20.84 -7.51
C ASP A 273 12.61 -21.91 -7.00
N ILE A 274 11.49 -21.45 -6.45
CA ILE A 274 10.33 -22.26 -6.11
C ILE A 274 9.18 -21.80 -7.00
N ASN A 275 8.58 -22.72 -7.75
CA ASN A 275 7.51 -22.42 -8.68
C ASN A 275 6.23 -21.95 -7.96
N ALA A 276 5.36 -21.26 -8.68
CA ALA A 276 4.03 -20.94 -8.21
C ALA A 276 3.30 -22.22 -7.79
N ARG A 277 2.59 -22.16 -6.66
CA ARG A 277 1.78 -23.26 -6.09
C ARG A 277 2.54 -24.57 -5.79
N ALA A 278 3.88 -24.58 -5.77
CA ALA A 278 4.68 -25.81 -5.62
C ALA A 278 4.32 -26.66 -4.39
N PHE A 279 3.98 -26.01 -3.28
CA PHE A 279 3.62 -26.63 -2.00
C PHE A 279 2.25 -26.15 -1.48
N LEU A 280 1.36 -25.72 -2.39
CA LEU A 280 0.02 -25.29 -2.04
C LEU A 280 -0.73 -26.41 -1.30
N GLY A 281 -1.31 -26.06 -0.15
CA GLY A 281 -2.16 -26.94 0.64
C GLY A 281 -1.45 -28.14 1.28
N GLN A 282 -0.12 -28.20 1.22
CA GLN A 282 0.63 -29.34 1.74
C GLN A 282 0.54 -29.43 3.26
N THR A 283 0.54 -30.65 3.79
CA THR A 283 0.40 -30.92 5.23
C THR A 283 1.65 -31.58 5.79
N GLY A 284 1.94 -31.33 7.07
CA GLY A 284 3.05 -31.95 7.79
C GLY A 284 4.41 -31.29 7.55
N VAL A 285 4.44 -30.13 6.89
CA VAL A 285 5.66 -29.35 6.72
C VAL A 285 5.87 -28.47 7.94
N GLN A 286 6.86 -28.76 8.80
CA GLN A 286 7.07 -27.98 10.03
C GLN A 286 8.09 -26.87 9.87
N SER A 287 9.15 -27.11 9.11
CA SER A 287 10.15 -26.11 8.76
C SER A 287 10.61 -26.21 7.31
N VAL A 288 11.03 -25.09 6.73
CA VAL A 288 11.60 -25.04 5.38
C VAL A 288 12.92 -24.25 5.37
N TYR A 289 13.96 -24.86 4.84
CA TYR A 289 15.26 -24.23 4.61
C TYR A 289 15.66 -24.30 3.13
N GLY A 290 15.85 -23.13 2.52
CA GLY A 290 16.29 -22.99 1.12
C GLY A 290 17.54 -22.11 1.00
N PRO A 291 18.76 -22.66 1.08
CA PRO A 291 20.01 -21.89 1.20
C PRO A 291 20.32 -21.02 -0.03
N ASN A 292 19.94 -21.49 -1.22
CA ASN A 292 20.22 -20.82 -2.49
C ASN A 292 18.98 -20.29 -3.22
N ILE A 293 17.80 -20.34 -2.58
CA ILE A 293 16.59 -19.81 -3.20
C ILE A 293 16.65 -18.29 -3.27
N GLU A 294 16.49 -17.78 -4.48
CA GLU A 294 16.44 -16.35 -4.84
C GLU A 294 14.99 -15.89 -5.09
N THR A 295 14.13 -16.76 -5.61
CA THR A 295 12.73 -16.42 -5.95
C THR A 295 11.74 -17.45 -5.42
N ILE A 296 10.65 -16.97 -4.82
CA ILE A 296 9.53 -17.80 -4.38
C ILE A 296 8.28 -17.38 -5.15
N GLY A 297 7.68 -18.32 -5.88
CA GLY A 297 6.53 -18.07 -6.75
C GLY A 297 5.24 -17.76 -6.01
N GLU A 298 4.25 -17.31 -6.77
CA GLU A 298 2.91 -17.01 -6.30
C GLU A 298 2.25 -18.24 -5.63
N TYR A 299 1.66 -18.04 -4.45
CA TYR A 299 1.01 -19.10 -3.67
C TYR A 299 1.88 -20.36 -3.41
N ALA A 300 3.22 -20.26 -3.50
CA ALA A 300 4.12 -21.40 -3.44
C ALA A 300 3.93 -22.28 -2.18
N PHE A 301 3.61 -21.68 -1.04
CA PHE A 301 3.32 -22.32 0.24
C PHE A 301 1.97 -21.84 0.81
N TYR A 302 0.99 -21.57 -0.07
CA TYR A 302 -0.33 -21.15 0.38
C TYR A 302 -0.99 -22.26 1.21
N ASN A 303 -1.45 -21.91 2.42
CA ASN A 303 -2.13 -22.83 3.33
C ASN A 303 -1.36 -24.14 3.58
N THR A 304 -0.03 -24.06 3.74
CA THR A 304 0.81 -25.21 4.04
C THR A 304 0.78 -25.50 5.55
N SER A 305 -0.07 -26.44 5.97
CA SER A 305 -0.33 -26.67 7.39
C SER A 305 0.83 -27.35 8.13
N GLY A 306 1.08 -26.92 9.36
CA GLY A 306 2.16 -27.41 10.22
C GLY A 306 3.37 -26.47 10.29
N MET A 307 3.49 -25.51 9.37
CA MET A 307 4.72 -24.74 9.20
C MET A 307 4.88 -23.71 10.30
N SER A 308 5.93 -23.85 11.09
CA SER A 308 6.28 -22.95 12.20
C SER A 308 7.43 -22.02 11.86
N ARG A 309 8.32 -22.41 10.95
CA ARG A 309 9.54 -21.65 10.64
C ARG A 309 9.94 -21.77 9.17
N ILE A 310 10.37 -20.65 8.59
CA ILE A 310 11.02 -20.64 7.29
C ILE A 310 12.35 -19.88 7.32
N THR A 311 13.31 -20.32 6.50
CA THR A 311 14.62 -19.68 6.37
C THR A 311 15.10 -19.73 4.92
N PHE A 312 15.20 -18.55 4.31
CA PHE A 312 15.65 -18.35 2.93
C PHE A 312 16.66 -17.19 2.87
N PRO A 313 17.95 -17.45 3.14
CA PRO A 313 18.94 -16.38 3.34
C PRO A 313 19.22 -15.54 2.08
N LYS A 314 19.01 -16.09 0.89
CA LYS A 314 19.31 -15.44 -0.40
C LYS A 314 18.09 -14.93 -1.16
N VAL A 315 16.87 -15.17 -0.65
CA VAL A 315 15.65 -14.80 -1.37
C VAL A 315 15.62 -13.30 -1.61
N LYS A 316 15.25 -12.89 -2.82
CA LYS A 316 15.12 -11.50 -3.27
C LYS A 316 13.67 -11.10 -3.46
N THR A 317 12.86 -12.04 -3.98
CA THR A 317 11.45 -11.80 -4.31
C THR A 317 10.57 -12.90 -3.76
N VAL A 318 9.54 -12.51 -3.03
CA VAL A 318 8.46 -13.38 -2.54
C VAL A 318 7.18 -13.03 -3.31
N GLY A 319 6.61 -14.00 -4.02
CA GLY A 319 5.41 -13.81 -4.83
C GLY A 319 4.13 -13.56 -4.01
N ASN A 320 3.06 -13.17 -4.70
CA ASN A 320 1.78 -12.88 -4.05
C ASN A 320 1.22 -14.14 -3.37
N GLY A 321 0.66 -13.97 -2.17
CA GLY A 321 0.07 -15.05 -1.38
C GLY A 321 1.01 -16.21 -1.02
N ALA A 322 2.33 -16.08 -1.26
CA ALA A 322 3.27 -17.20 -1.22
C ALA A 322 3.23 -18.01 0.08
N PHE A 323 3.01 -17.37 1.22
CA PHE A 323 2.88 -17.96 2.55
C PHE A 323 1.57 -17.58 3.24
N SER A 324 0.54 -17.22 2.48
CA SER A 324 -0.75 -16.86 3.07
C SER A 324 -1.41 -18.08 3.76
N HIS A 325 -2.15 -17.83 4.84
CA HIS A 325 -2.85 -18.83 5.66
C HIS A 325 -1.94 -19.85 6.35
N ASN A 326 -0.63 -19.58 6.50
CA ASN A 326 0.25 -20.38 7.35
C ASN A 326 0.07 -20.00 8.83
N ILE A 327 -1.05 -20.41 9.42
CA ILE A 327 -1.50 -19.97 10.75
C ILE A 327 -0.57 -20.36 11.91
N GLN A 328 0.32 -21.33 11.70
CA GLN A 328 1.29 -21.80 12.70
C GLN A 328 2.67 -21.15 12.57
N LEU A 329 2.89 -20.37 11.51
CA LEU A 329 4.20 -19.76 11.22
C LEU A 329 4.50 -18.71 12.27
N THR A 330 5.61 -18.89 13.00
CA THR A 330 6.06 -17.98 14.06
C THR A 330 7.28 -17.16 13.67
N VAL A 331 8.14 -17.69 12.79
CA VAL A 331 9.40 -17.05 12.41
C VAL A 331 9.63 -17.07 10.89
N VAL A 332 9.90 -15.89 10.32
CA VAL A 332 10.31 -15.70 8.93
C VAL A 332 11.72 -15.12 8.87
N ASN A 333 12.69 -15.89 8.38
CA ASN A 333 14.06 -15.45 8.21
C ASN A 333 14.43 -15.28 6.72
N MET A 334 14.39 -14.05 6.21
CA MET A 334 14.64 -13.69 4.80
C MET A 334 15.41 -12.37 4.68
N PRO A 335 16.64 -12.28 5.21
CA PRO A 335 17.33 -11.01 5.41
C PRO A 335 17.63 -10.30 4.08
N SER A 336 17.79 -11.06 2.98
CA SER A 336 18.09 -10.55 1.63
C SER A 336 16.86 -10.14 0.83
N ALA A 337 15.64 -10.37 1.34
CA ALA A 337 14.41 -10.11 0.58
C ALA A 337 14.26 -8.62 0.33
N THR A 338 14.08 -8.25 -0.94
CA THR A 338 13.89 -6.85 -1.37
C THR A 338 12.42 -6.53 -1.63
N THR A 339 11.65 -7.51 -2.13
CA THR A 339 10.24 -7.35 -2.48
C THR A 339 9.41 -8.46 -1.85
N ILE A 340 8.42 -8.06 -1.06
CA ILE A 340 7.39 -8.95 -0.49
C ILE A 340 6.07 -8.69 -1.23
N GLY A 341 5.54 -9.72 -1.89
CA GLY A 341 4.33 -9.64 -2.70
C GLY A 341 3.05 -9.37 -1.90
N GLU A 342 1.98 -9.10 -2.64
CA GLU A 342 0.64 -8.89 -2.08
C GLU A 342 0.17 -10.12 -1.30
N GLY A 343 -0.31 -9.92 -0.07
CA GLY A 343 -0.81 -10.98 0.78
C GLY A 343 0.20 -12.08 1.11
N ALA A 344 1.51 -11.87 0.87
CA ALA A 344 2.52 -12.91 0.94
C ALA A 344 2.52 -13.69 2.27
N PHE A 345 2.23 -13.05 3.39
CA PHE A 345 2.09 -13.64 4.73
C PHE A 345 0.74 -13.30 5.37
N ALA A 346 -0.28 -12.99 4.56
CA ALA A 346 -1.62 -12.70 5.07
C ALA A 346 -2.15 -13.88 5.88
N TYR A 347 -2.73 -13.60 7.04
CA TYR A 347 -3.33 -14.58 7.95
C TYR A 347 -2.35 -15.56 8.60
N ALA A 348 -1.05 -15.21 8.64
CA ALA A 348 -0.08 -15.87 9.50
C ALA A 348 -0.23 -15.37 10.95
N TYR A 349 -1.35 -15.70 11.61
CA TYR A 349 -1.75 -15.10 12.90
C TYR A 349 -0.71 -15.25 14.02
N ASN A 350 0.04 -16.35 14.02
CA ASN A 350 1.06 -16.63 15.05
C ASN A 350 2.45 -16.07 14.70
N LEU A 351 2.59 -15.30 13.61
CA LEU A 351 3.88 -14.76 13.19
C LEU A 351 4.37 -13.74 14.21
N GLU A 352 5.50 -14.02 14.85
CA GLU A 352 6.07 -13.21 15.93
C GLU A 352 7.28 -12.42 15.43
N GLU A 353 8.16 -13.08 14.68
CA GLU A 353 9.44 -12.53 14.25
C GLU A 353 9.60 -12.54 12.73
N ILE A 354 9.96 -11.37 12.18
CA ILE A 354 10.28 -11.19 10.76
C ILE A 354 11.67 -10.57 10.61
N TYR A 355 12.52 -11.19 9.79
CA TYR A 355 13.86 -10.70 9.48
C TYR A 355 13.93 -10.32 7.99
N LEU A 356 13.68 -9.03 7.69
CA LEU A 356 13.52 -8.47 6.35
C LEU A 356 14.40 -7.23 6.15
N LYS A 357 15.70 -7.37 6.44
CA LYS A 357 16.65 -6.25 6.52
C LYS A 357 16.76 -5.46 5.21
N GLU A 358 16.74 -6.15 4.07
CA GLU A 358 16.93 -5.54 2.75
C GLU A 358 15.62 -5.15 2.05
N ALA A 359 14.47 -5.28 2.73
CA ALA A 359 13.17 -5.05 2.11
C ALA A 359 12.97 -3.57 1.75
N THR A 360 12.71 -3.31 0.47
CA THR A 360 12.38 -1.97 -0.04
C THR A 360 10.89 -1.80 -0.30
N THR A 361 10.17 -2.91 -0.56
CA THR A 361 8.75 -2.90 -0.90
C THR A 361 8.02 -4.00 -0.13
N ILE A 362 6.98 -3.61 0.60
CA ILE A 362 6.01 -4.50 1.24
C ILE A 362 4.67 -4.34 0.51
N GLY A 363 4.16 -5.42 -0.09
CA GLY A 363 2.91 -5.41 -0.85
C GLY A 363 1.67 -5.18 0.00
N ASN A 364 0.54 -4.97 -0.68
CA ASN A 364 -0.76 -4.84 -0.02
C ASN A 364 -1.07 -6.10 0.78
N TYR A 365 -1.68 -5.96 1.95
CA TYR A 365 -2.10 -7.07 2.82
C TYR A 365 -0.96 -8.02 3.25
N ALA A 366 0.32 -7.69 3.00
CA ALA A 366 1.42 -8.65 3.07
C ALA A 366 1.53 -9.39 4.41
N PHE A 367 1.23 -8.73 5.52
CA PHE A 367 1.21 -9.28 6.89
C PHE A 367 -0.11 -8.96 7.59
N THR A 368 -1.22 -8.79 6.86
CA THR A 368 -2.53 -8.57 7.50
C THR A 368 -2.91 -9.78 8.34
N SER A 369 -3.44 -9.56 9.54
CA SER A 369 -3.96 -10.64 10.37
C SER A 369 -5.49 -10.65 10.43
N SER A 370 -6.18 -9.83 9.65
CA SER A 370 -7.62 -9.73 9.77
C SER A 370 -8.26 -9.53 8.42
N TYR A 371 -9.41 -10.18 8.25
CA TYR A 371 -10.34 -9.88 7.17
C TYR A 371 -11.18 -8.68 7.57
N THR A 372 -11.37 -7.72 6.68
CA THR A 372 -12.59 -6.89 6.72
C THR A 372 -13.51 -7.43 5.66
N TYR A 373 -14.30 -8.42 6.05
CA TYR A 373 -15.48 -8.80 5.30
C TYR A 373 -16.68 -8.44 6.17
N TYR A 374 -17.39 -7.37 5.82
CA TYR A 374 -18.68 -7.05 6.43
C TYR A 374 -19.71 -8.03 5.86
N ASN A 375 -19.83 -9.22 6.46
CA ASN A 375 -20.95 -10.11 6.21
C ASN A 375 -21.58 -10.47 7.54
N GLY A 376 -22.77 -9.90 7.78
CA GLY A 376 -23.50 -9.92 9.04
C GLY A 376 -24.01 -11.28 9.49
N SER A 377 -23.26 -12.37 9.31
CA SER A 377 -23.71 -13.72 9.69
C SER A 377 -22.61 -14.73 10.01
N ALA A 378 -21.32 -14.40 9.90
CA ALA A 378 -20.25 -15.30 10.33
C ALA A 378 -19.17 -14.55 11.13
N SER A 379 -19.15 -14.75 12.44
CA SER A 379 -18.04 -14.34 13.31
C SER A 379 -16.84 -15.25 13.09
N TYR A 380 -16.16 -15.11 11.96
CA TYR A 380 -14.76 -15.48 11.92
C TYR A 380 -14.03 -14.47 12.81
N GLN A 381 -13.58 -14.96 13.97
CA GLN A 381 -12.95 -14.17 15.02
C GLN A 381 -11.95 -13.18 14.41
N ASN A 382 -12.11 -11.89 14.73
CA ASN A 382 -11.08 -10.87 14.51
C ASN A 382 -9.83 -11.27 15.29
N ARG A 383 -9.01 -12.16 14.72
CA ARG A 383 -7.85 -12.70 15.40
C ARG A 383 -6.69 -11.73 15.20
N LYS A 384 -6.31 -11.06 16.28
CA LYS A 384 -5.16 -10.16 16.30
C LYS A 384 -3.88 -10.96 16.05
N GLY A 385 -3.03 -10.48 15.15
CA GLY A 385 -1.76 -11.12 14.81
C GLY A 385 -0.70 -10.96 15.90
N SER A 386 0.27 -11.86 15.94
CA SER A 386 1.31 -11.90 16.97
C SER A 386 2.53 -11.00 16.70
N ILE A 387 2.61 -10.32 15.55
CA ILE A 387 3.79 -9.50 15.22
C ILE A 387 3.85 -8.34 16.22
N THR A 388 4.92 -8.26 17.00
CA THR A 388 5.14 -7.20 18.00
C THR A 388 6.21 -6.19 17.58
N LYS A 389 7.13 -6.59 16.70
CA LYS A 389 8.24 -5.77 16.22
C LYS A 389 8.41 -5.88 14.71
N VAL A 390 8.62 -4.73 14.06
CA VAL A 390 8.90 -4.58 12.64
C VAL A 390 10.15 -3.72 12.46
N THR A 391 11.19 -4.29 11.84
CA THR A 391 12.45 -3.59 11.53
C THR A 391 12.73 -3.72 10.04
N LEU A 392 12.49 -2.63 9.31
CA LEU A 392 12.56 -2.53 7.86
C LEU A 392 13.42 -1.31 7.46
N PRO A 393 14.74 -1.36 7.65
CA PRO A 393 15.61 -0.18 7.59
C PRO A 393 15.77 0.41 6.18
N LYS A 394 15.37 -0.32 5.13
CA LYS A 394 15.47 0.11 3.72
C LYS A 394 14.11 0.29 3.02
N VAL A 395 13.01 0.21 3.77
CA VAL A 395 11.67 0.25 3.18
C VAL A 395 11.38 1.62 2.58
N LYS A 396 10.82 1.61 1.36
CA LYS A 396 10.34 2.79 0.64
C LYS A 396 8.82 2.79 0.52
N ASN A 397 8.23 1.62 0.32
CA ASN A 397 6.80 1.47 0.11
C ASN A 397 6.23 0.41 1.05
N ILE A 398 5.19 0.77 1.78
CA ILE A 398 4.36 -0.13 2.57
C ILE A 398 2.96 -0.09 1.97
N GLY A 399 2.46 -1.22 1.49
CA GLY A 399 1.17 -1.32 0.82
C GLY A 399 -0.04 -1.16 1.75
N THR A 400 -1.20 -1.06 1.13
CA THR A 400 -2.51 -0.99 1.80
C THR A 400 -2.70 -2.17 2.74
N GLN A 401 -3.10 -1.92 3.98
CA GLN A 401 -3.33 -2.92 5.04
C GLN A 401 -2.16 -3.89 5.31
N ALA A 402 -0.93 -3.53 4.92
CA ALA A 402 0.21 -4.44 4.98
C ALA A 402 0.46 -5.06 6.36
N PHE A 403 0.17 -4.35 7.45
CA PHE A 403 0.36 -4.82 8.83
C PHE A 403 -0.92 -4.67 9.68
N ARG A 404 -2.10 -4.66 9.06
CA ARG A 404 -3.38 -4.48 9.76
C ARG A 404 -3.63 -5.55 10.83
N SER A 405 -4.17 -5.11 11.98
CA SER A 405 -4.62 -5.94 13.11
C SER A 405 -3.53 -6.78 13.78
N ASN A 406 -2.27 -6.37 13.73
CA ASN A 406 -1.21 -7.05 14.48
C ASN A 406 -1.03 -6.47 15.89
N ASN A 407 -0.05 -6.97 16.63
CA ASN A 407 0.31 -6.51 17.96
C ASN A 407 1.53 -5.57 17.96
N ILE A 408 1.81 -4.87 16.85
CA ILE A 408 3.04 -4.07 16.70
C ILE A 408 3.07 -2.96 17.76
N GLY A 409 4.16 -2.86 18.52
CA GLY A 409 4.27 -2.08 19.78
C GLY A 409 4.36 -3.00 21.01
N PRO A 410 4.49 -2.51 22.26
CA PRO A 410 4.64 -1.13 22.75
C PRO A 410 6.10 -0.72 23.07
N GLY A 411 7.10 -1.57 22.80
CA GLY A 411 8.52 -1.27 23.09
C GLY A 411 9.06 -0.12 22.25
N LYS A 412 9.92 0.73 22.83
CA LYS A 412 10.51 1.91 22.15
C LYS A 412 11.25 1.59 20.84
N GLU A 413 11.68 0.34 20.64
CA GLU A 413 12.42 -0.12 19.46
C GLU A 413 11.62 -1.08 18.57
N ASN A 414 10.31 -1.19 18.78
CA ASN A 414 9.48 -2.17 18.09
C ASN A 414 9.14 -1.74 16.66
N ILE A 415 9.34 -0.47 16.31
CA ILE A 415 9.20 0.00 14.95
C ILE A 415 10.49 0.69 14.57
N SER A 416 11.08 0.20 13.49
CA SER A 416 12.17 0.86 12.80
C SER A 416 11.88 0.77 11.32
N LEU A 417 11.43 1.88 10.72
CA LEU A 417 11.21 1.99 9.28
C LEU A 417 12.25 2.93 8.71
N GLY A 418 12.88 2.51 7.60
CA GLY A 418 13.64 3.33 6.66
C GLY A 418 14.55 4.38 7.32
N LEU A 419 15.78 4.07 7.72
CA LEU A 419 16.68 5.07 8.31
C LEU A 419 17.56 5.80 7.29
N GLU A 420 17.49 5.42 6.00
CA GLU A 420 18.31 6.08 4.98
C GLU A 420 17.69 7.40 4.49
N THR A 421 18.56 8.40 4.43
CA THR A 421 18.28 9.84 4.52
C THR A 421 17.67 10.51 3.29
N ASP A 422 17.37 9.75 2.24
CA ASP A 422 17.13 10.25 0.87
C ASP A 422 15.86 9.70 0.18
N GLY A 423 15.14 8.74 0.79
CA GLY A 423 13.90 8.20 0.25
C GLY A 423 12.64 8.75 0.92
N ASN A 424 11.68 9.23 0.12
CA ASN A 424 10.31 9.47 0.57
C ASN A 424 9.64 8.12 0.89
N ILE A 425 9.34 7.85 2.17
CA ILE A 425 8.57 6.66 2.55
C ILE A 425 7.09 6.91 2.29
N THR A 426 6.45 6.00 1.57
CA THR A 426 5.00 5.99 1.35
C THR A 426 4.37 4.88 2.18
N ILE A 427 3.40 5.26 3.01
CA ILE A 427 2.61 4.35 3.83
C ILE A 427 1.20 4.29 3.26
N GLY A 428 0.79 3.12 2.79
CA GLY A 428 -0.51 2.87 2.19
C GLY A 428 -1.67 2.90 3.18
N ASP A 429 -2.86 2.85 2.63
CA ASP A 429 -4.13 2.96 3.35
C ASP A 429 -4.25 1.87 4.41
N TYR A 430 -4.59 2.24 5.64
CA TYR A 430 -4.78 1.32 6.76
C TYR A 430 -3.57 0.40 7.04
N ALA A 431 -2.36 0.75 6.57
CA ALA A 431 -1.19 -0.12 6.64
C ALA A 431 -0.90 -0.66 8.05
N PHE A 432 -1.07 0.17 9.09
CA PHE A 432 -0.87 -0.18 10.49
C PHE A 432 -2.15 -0.04 11.33
N LEU A 433 -3.33 -0.08 10.71
CA LEU A 433 -4.62 -0.05 11.40
C LEU A 433 -4.70 -1.14 12.48
N ASP A 434 -5.25 -0.80 13.65
CA ASP A 434 -5.50 -1.74 14.76
C ASP A 434 -4.22 -2.44 15.26
N ASN A 435 -3.22 -1.64 15.65
CA ASN A 435 -2.00 -2.12 16.28
C ASN A 435 -1.87 -1.58 17.72
N ASN A 436 -0.71 -1.76 18.35
CA ASN A 436 -0.40 -1.25 19.70
C ASN A 436 0.73 -0.22 19.66
N ILE A 437 0.87 0.51 18.55
CA ILE A 437 2.02 1.38 18.32
C ILE A 437 1.96 2.55 19.30
N VAL A 438 3.07 2.80 20.02
CA VAL A 438 3.15 3.88 21.02
C VAL A 438 3.95 5.07 20.51
N SER A 439 4.99 4.85 19.72
CA SER A 439 5.84 5.94 19.22
C SER A 439 6.36 5.61 17.82
N LEU A 440 6.45 6.64 16.99
CA LEU A 440 7.18 6.64 15.72
C LEU A 440 8.45 7.53 15.82
N GLU A 441 8.88 7.88 17.02
CA GLU A 441 10.09 8.66 17.26
C GLU A 441 11.34 7.85 16.84
N GLY A 442 12.25 8.48 16.10
CA GLY A 442 13.43 7.80 15.55
C GLY A 442 13.16 6.93 14.31
N VAL A 443 11.92 6.92 13.81
CA VAL A 443 11.57 6.43 12.47
C VAL A 443 11.74 7.58 11.48
N ALA A 444 12.19 7.34 10.24
CA ALA A 444 12.20 8.43 9.27
C ALA A 444 10.78 8.95 9.03
N SER A 445 10.64 10.27 9.07
CA SER A 445 9.37 10.95 8.84
C SER A 445 8.83 10.57 7.45
N PRO A 446 7.66 9.89 7.37
CA PRO A 446 7.09 9.43 6.11
C PRO A 446 6.65 10.62 5.26
N TYR A 447 6.87 10.55 3.96
CA TYR A 447 6.50 11.61 3.02
C TYR A 447 4.99 11.68 2.82
N GLU A 448 4.34 10.53 2.68
CA GLU A 448 2.89 10.39 2.53
C GLU A 448 2.36 9.31 3.48
N ILE A 449 1.32 9.68 4.22
CA ILE A 449 0.59 8.81 5.15
C ILE A 449 -0.82 8.62 4.62
N GLY A 450 -1.12 7.41 4.15
CA GLY A 450 -2.40 7.03 3.54
C GLY A 450 -3.60 7.08 4.50
N PRO A 451 -4.83 7.05 3.96
CA PRO A 451 -6.05 7.03 4.75
C PRO A 451 -6.04 5.94 5.82
N GLY A 452 -6.33 6.32 7.06
CA GLY A 452 -6.40 5.39 8.19
C GLY A 452 -5.11 4.64 8.52
N ALA A 453 -3.95 5.03 7.95
CA ALA A 453 -2.71 4.26 8.02
C ALA A 453 -2.31 3.87 9.45
N PHE A 454 -2.51 4.74 10.42
CA PHE A 454 -2.22 4.51 11.85
C PHE A 454 -3.48 4.58 12.72
N LYS A 455 -4.67 4.39 12.15
CA LYS A 455 -5.93 4.40 12.90
C LYS A 455 -5.93 3.29 13.97
N ASP A 456 -6.60 3.55 15.11
CA ASP A 456 -6.77 2.59 16.21
C ASP A 456 -5.42 2.08 16.75
N ASN A 457 -4.60 3.01 17.24
CA ASN A 457 -3.29 2.75 17.83
C ASN A 457 -3.15 3.49 19.17
N LYS A 458 -1.94 3.53 19.74
CA LYS A 458 -1.64 4.16 21.04
C LYS A 458 -0.57 5.26 20.90
N ILE A 459 -0.44 5.85 19.71
CA ILE A 459 0.69 6.71 19.36
C ILE A 459 0.63 7.99 20.20
N THR A 460 1.73 8.33 20.85
CA THR A 460 1.89 9.57 21.64
C THR A 460 2.81 10.60 20.98
N ALA A 461 3.71 10.15 20.09
CA ALA A 461 4.66 11.01 19.40
C ALA A 461 4.95 10.53 17.97
N VAL A 462 5.07 11.49 17.05
CA VAL A 462 5.41 11.30 15.64
C VAL A 462 6.27 12.47 15.17
N ASP A 463 7.33 12.19 14.42
CA ASP A 463 8.08 13.21 13.69
C ASP A 463 7.45 13.49 12.32
N PHE A 464 6.88 14.68 12.14
CA PHE A 464 6.29 15.15 10.88
C PHE A 464 7.24 16.03 10.05
N SER A 465 8.53 16.13 10.41
CA SER A 465 9.49 17.06 9.80
C SER A 465 9.61 16.96 8.26
N LYS A 466 9.40 15.76 7.70
CA LYS A 466 9.42 15.52 6.24
C LYS A 466 8.05 15.20 5.64
N THR A 467 7.01 15.08 6.46
CA THR A 467 5.67 14.70 5.99
C THR A 467 5.05 15.81 5.15
N LYS A 468 4.55 15.45 3.98
CA LYS A 468 3.89 16.38 3.05
C LYS A 468 2.38 16.22 3.05
N TYR A 469 1.89 14.99 3.20
CA TYR A 469 0.47 14.66 3.16
C TYR A 469 0.07 13.76 4.33
N ILE A 470 -0.95 14.19 5.07
CA ILE A 470 -1.66 13.36 6.05
C ILE A 470 -3.08 13.19 5.54
N ARG A 471 -3.44 11.97 5.16
CA ARG A 471 -4.74 11.65 4.56
C ARG A 471 -5.82 11.38 5.62
N ASP A 472 -7.03 11.11 5.16
CA ASP A 472 -8.23 11.01 6.00
C ASP A 472 -8.06 9.93 7.08
N SER A 473 -8.47 10.24 8.30
CA SER A 473 -8.40 9.33 9.45
C SER A 473 -7.00 8.77 9.77
N ALA A 474 -5.92 9.31 9.20
CA ALA A 474 -4.58 8.71 9.27
C ALA A 474 -4.12 8.36 10.70
N PHE A 475 -4.45 9.20 11.69
CA PHE A 475 -4.17 9.02 13.11
C PHE A 475 -5.45 9.00 13.95
N TYR A 476 -6.60 8.63 13.38
CA TYR A 476 -7.86 8.47 14.11
C TYR A 476 -7.68 7.52 15.32
N ASN A 477 -8.23 7.88 16.48
CA ASN A 477 -8.20 7.07 17.71
C ASN A 477 -6.76 6.66 18.11
N ASN A 478 -5.97 7.67 18.49
CA ASN A 478 -4.60 7.54 19.01
C ASN A 478 -4.45 8.35 20.32
N ASN A 479 -3.23 8.50 20.85
CA ASN A 479 -2.95 9.16 22.12
C ASN A 479 -2.04 10.41 21.96
N LEU A 480 -2.09 11.07 20.80
CA LEU A 480 -1.27 12.26 20.56
C LEU A 480 -1.68 13.39 21.49
N GLU A 481 -0.71 14.03 22.15
CA GLU A 481 -0.96 15.13 23.10
C GLU A 481 -0.42 16.47 22.64
N THR A 482 0.86 16.49 22.22
CA THR A 482 1.50 17.65 21.62
C THR A 482 2.01 17.25 20.26
N ILE A 483 1.65 18.02 19.24
CA ILE A 483 2.06 17.73 17.86
C ILE A 483 2.73 18.93 17.21
N ASP A 484 3.92 18.70 16.66
CA ASP A 484 4.57 19.60 15.70
C ASP A 484 4.41 18.97 14.32
N LEU A 485 3.60 19.59 13.47
CA LEU A 485 3.31 19.12 12.12
C LEU A 485 4.44 19.42 11.11
N GLY A 486 5.57 19.93 11.60
CA GLY A 486 6.73 20.24 10.82
C GLY A 486 6.51 21.44 9.91
N THR A 487 7.43 21.60 8.95
CA THR A 487 7.40 22.71 7.98
C THR A 487 6.94 22.27 6.61
N LYS A 488 6.96 20.97 6.28
CA LYS A 488 6.73 20.46 4.92
C LYS A 488 5.28 20.11 4.60
N LEU A 489 4.44 19.92 5.61
CA LEU A 489 3.07 19.45 5.47
C LEU A 489 2.19 20.50 4.76
N THR A 490 1.43 20.07 3.74
CA THR A 490 0.55 20.96 2.96
C THR A 490 -0.93 20.62 3.13
N ASN A 491 -1.30 19.39 3.49
CA ASN A 491 -2.69 18.97 3.58
C ASN A 491 -2.92 18.01 4.74
N ILE A 492 -4.01 18.23 5.47
CA ILE A 492 -4.54 17.34 6.51
C ILE A 492 -5.94 16.90 6.05
N GLY A 493 -6.18 15.60 6.01
CA GLY A 493 -7.45 15.00 5.60
C GLY A 493 -8.55 15.05 6.65
N ASP A 494 -9.74 14.60 6.27
CA ASP A 494 -10.91 14.54 7.14
C ASP A 494 -10.67 13.55 8.29
N TYR A 495 -11.07 13.90 9.51
CA TYR A 495 -10.89 13.07 10.71
C TYR A 495 -9.43 12.64 11.02
N ALA A 496 -8.43 13.26 10.38
CA ALA A 496 -7.03 12.81 10.42
C ALA A 496 -6.48 12.58 11.84
N PHE A 497 -6.86 13.40 12.82
CA PHE A 497 -6.48 13.31 14.23
C PHE A 497 -7.71 13.24 15.15
N TYR A 498 -8.83 12.73 14.64
CA TYR A 498 -10.05 12.54 15.42
C TYR A 498 -9.80 11.56 16.59
N GLU A 499 -10.46 11.78 17.74
CA GLU A 499 -10.30 10.93 18.93
C GLU A 499 -8.83 10.79 19.42
N ASN A 500 -8.12 11.90 19.55
CA ASN A 500 -6.79 11.96 20.16
C ASN A 500 -6.82 12.64 21.53
N SER A 501 -5.68 13.09 22.06
CA SER A 501 -5.57 13.82 23.34
C SER A 501 -4.89 15.18 23.16
N ILE A 502 -4.98 15.78 21.96
CA ILE A 502 -4.19 16.93 21.56
C ILE A 502 -4.60 18.16 22.37
N ASN A 503 -3.64 18.76 23.07
CA ASN A 503 -3.79 20.00 23.83
C ASN A 503 -2.98 21.17 23.24
N SER A 504 -1.95 20.86 22.46
CA SER A 504 -1.03 21.84 21.87
C SER A 504 -0.61 21.39 20.47
N ILE A 505 -0.64 22.33 19.53
CA ILE A 505 -0.36 22.06 18.13
C ILE A 505 0.45 23.18 17.51
N THR A 506 1.44 22.78 16.71
CA THR A 506 2.19 23.67 15.81
C THR A 506 1.91 23.27 14.37
N PHE A 507 1.24 24.13 13.59
CA PHE A 507 1.03 23.90 12.15
C PHE A 507 2.18 24.45 11.28
N PRO A 508 2.39 23.90 10.07
CA PRO A 508 3.26 24.52 9.07
C PRO A 508 2.64 25.82 8.52
N SER A 509 3.49 26.79 8.17
CA SER A 509 3.05 28.04 7.52
C SER A 509 2.47 27.84 6.11
N GLN A 510 2.82 26.74 5.46
CA GLN A 510 2.45 26.38 4.09
C GLN A 510 1.23 25.44 4.01
N LEU A 511 0.46 25.31 5.09
CA LEU A 511 -0.73 24.46 5.14
C LEU A 511 -1.85 25.00 4.22
N ASN A 512 -2.24 24.20 3.23
CA ASN A 512 -3.26 24.54 2.25
C ASN A 512 -4.68 24.13 2.67
N SER A 513 -4.84 23.01 3.36
CA SER A 513 -6.17 22.54 3.78
C SER A 513 -6.11 21.73 5.07
N VAL A 514 -7.17 21.84 5.85
CA VAL A 514 -7.49 20.99 6.99
C VAL A 514 -8.88 20.43 6.75
N GLY A 515 -8.97 19.10 6.77
CA GLY A 515 -10.22 18.38 6.55
C GLY A 515 -11.23 18.57 7.68
N SER A 516 -12.48 18.23 7.38
CA SER A 516 -13.60 18.27 8.30
C SER A 516 -13.33 17.38 9.52
N SER A 517 -13.63 17.88 10.72
CA SER A 517 -13.44 17.16 11.98
C SER A 517 -12.02 16.60 12.21
N ALA A 518 -11.00 17.12 11.50
CA ALA A 518 -9.63 16.60 11.59
C ALA A 518 -9.09 16.57 13.01
N PHE A 519 -9.52 17.49 13.89
CA PHE A 519 -9.12 17.55 15.29
C PHE A 519 -10.29 17.42 16.28
N ALA A 520 -11.43 16.88 15.85
CA ALA A 520 -12.59 16.72 16.75
C ALA A 520 -12.40 15.56 17.76
N GLN A 521 -13.24 15.55 18.81
CA GLN A 521 -13.25 14.54 19.89
C GLN A 521 -11.92 14.32 20.64
N GLN A 522 -11.16 15.38 20.91
CA GLN A 522 -9.99 15.25 21.80
C GLN A 522 -10.44 14.83 23.22
N ARG A 523 -9.80 13.79 23.79
CA ARG A 523 -10.13 13.19 25.09
C ARG A 523 -9.76 14.10 26.26
N ASN A 524 -8.64 14.81 26.15
CA ASN A 524 -8.19 15.77 27.15
C ASN A 524 -8.72 17.17 26.81
N ILE A 525 -9.91 17.48 27.30
CA ILE A 525 -10.53 18.80 27.10
C ILE A 525 -10.07 19.73 28.22
N GLN A 526 -9.11 20.60 27.91
CA GLN A 526 -8.98 21.91 28.57
C GLN A 526 -8.97 23.01 27.51
N PRO A 527 -9.54 24.20 27.81
CA PRO A 527 -9.94 25.18 26.79
C PRO A 527 -8.75 25.92 26.17
N PRO A 528 -8.98 26.59 25.02
CA PRO A 528 -8.94 25.98 23.68
C PRO A 528 -7.55 25.39 23.35
N ILE A 529 -7.48 24.46 22.39
CA ILE A 529 -6.21 23.89 21.90
C ILE A 529 -5.23 25.04 21.63
N LYS A 530 -4.08 24.99 22.32
CA LYS A 530 -3.10 26.06 22.24
C LYS A 530 -2.37 25.96 20.91
N VAL A 531 -2.76 26.83 19.98
CA VAL A 531 -2.09 27.01 18.69
C VAL A 531 -0.86 27.88 18.93
N VAL A 532 0.34 27.30 18.92
CA VAL A 532 1.60 28.01 19.23
C VAL A 532 2.09 28.74 17.97
N ASP A 533 2.23 30.07 18.06
CA ASP A 533 2.38 30.99 16.91
C ASP A 533 3.64 30.81 16.06
N LYS A 534 3.46 30.40 14.79
CA LYS A 534 4.36 30.68 13.63
C LYS A 534 3.60 30.82 12.29
N TYR A 535 2.39 31.40 12.29
CA TYR A 535 1.44 31.27 11.17
C TYR A 535 1.31 32.47 10.24
N SER A 536 0.87 32.19 9.02
CA SER A 536 0.07 33.11 8.22
C SER A 536 -1.38 33.18 8.76
N ALA A 537 -2.08 34.31 8.57
CA ALA A 537 -3.46 34.49 9.04
C ALA A 537 -4.44 33.43 8.51
N VAL A 538 -4.22 32.95 7.28
CA VAL A 538 -5.05 31.92 6.62
C VAL A 538 -4.94 30.56 7.29
N SER A 539 -3.72 30.17 7.70
CA SER A 539 -3.50 28.91 8.41
C SER A 539 -4.16 28.93 9.80
N ARG A 540 -4.21 30.10 10.45
CA ARG A 540 -4.87 30.31 11.74
C ARG A 540 -6.39 30.21 11.63
N GLU A 541 -7.00 30.81 10.61
CA GLU A 541 -8.44 30.75 10.37
C GLU A 541 -8.92 29.33 10.07
N ARG A 542 -8.18 28.59 9.23
CA ARG A 542 -8.46 27.18 8.91
C ARG A 542 -8.32 26.27 10.12
N ALA A 543 -7.27 26.47 10.92
CA ALA A 543 -7.08 25.76 12.18
C ALA A 543 -8.25 26.05 13.14
N ASN A 544 -8.60 27.33 13.32
CA ASN A 544 -9.72 27.74 14.17
C ASN A 544 -11.07 27.18 13.69
N GLY A 545 -11.32 27.11 12.38
CA GLY A 545 -12.53 26.50 11.81
C GLY A 545 -12.64 25.00 12.12
N ALA A 546 -11.53 24.26 12.01
CA ALA A 546 -11.49 22.84 12.38
C ALA A 546 -11.69 22.63 13.90
N PHE A 547 -11.22 23.56 14.73
CA PHE A 547 -11.45 23.53 16.18
C PHE A 547 -12.86 23.96 16.57
N ASN A 548 -13.48 24.90 15.86
CA ASN A 548 -14.83 25.35 16.17
C ASN A 548 -15.89 24.26 15.91
N GLN A 549 -15.67 23.35 14.95
CA GLN A 549 -16.49 22.14 14.77
C GLN A 549 -16.50 21.22 16.01
N GLN A 550 -15.49 21.32 16.89
CA GLN A 550 -15.43 20.56 18.15
C GLN A 550 -16.47 21.05 19.18
N ILE A 551 -16.88 22.32 19.10
CA ILE A 551 -17.82 22.94 20.07
C ILE A 551 -19.27 22.64 19.68
N ASP A 552 -19.60 22.67 18.38
CA ASP A 552 -20.98 22.50 17.92
C ASP A 552 -21.50 21.05 18.05
N TYR A 553 -20.66 20.04 17.79
CA TYR A 553 -21.06 18.63 17.91
C TYR A 553 -21.47 18.20 19.34
N LYS A 554 -21.01 18.92 20.38
CA LYS A 554 -21.42 18.70 21.78
C LYS A 554 -22.60 19.56 22.23
N ARG A 555 -23.02 20.57 21.44
CA ARG A 555 -24.27 21.30 21.71
C ARG A 555 -25.50 20.57 21.17
N GLU A 556 -25.31 19.69 20.19
CA GLU A 556 -26.39 18.91 19.56
C GLU A 556 -26.61 17.51 20.16
N ARG A 557 -25.75 17.07 21.09
CA ARG A 557 -25.95 15.87 21.95
C ARG A 557 -26.21 16.29 23.38
#